data_AF-A0A7S0BSE8-F1
#
_entry.id   AF-A0A7S0BSE8-F1
#
_cell.length_a   1.000
_cell.length_b   1.000
_cell.length_c   1.000
_cell.angle_alpha   90.00
_cell.angle_beta   90.00
_cell.angle_gamma   90.00
#
_symmetry.space_group_name_H-M   'P 1'
#
loop_
_entity.id
_entity.type
_entity.pdbx_description
1 polymer ?
#
loop_
_entity_poly.entity_id
_entity_poly.type
_entity_poly.pdbx_seq_one_letter_code
_entity_poly.pdbx_strand_id
1 'polypeptide(L)'
;IFLEDYSHQLLICVFALLEALEAPPKKTKSSSSVPAPVLSPYIFSVAMENFFEAIPPAVAVSAAHAIARQISGAASKNAMKFYGILVRISAAAAAAASGSSSAGIFLPLLLNQVLEENEKGEPVLASLSDEELLWRLRMLAQACRSCGDVKPYCDRLVCASFLAMQKPSRSVYKAGGRLLRGLLEGLTAGKVAFGSGTGGEVEEGNVYNLEWRKPRDDEWEAAEVVLRKALNLAKETVTADGKVDLTDREKVFKALRMLHATQRGGRWLLSGALTEKAKNARCREGELLSKQDARYILTKPLAAGLGGELGGERESVAKELWAYIYSFILE
;
A
#
# COMPACT_ATOMS: atom_id res chain seq x y z
N ILE A 1 6.75 -5.88 32.51
CA ILE A 1 5.58 -6.24 33.35
C ILE A 1 4.53 -5.13 33.29
N PHE A 2 4.55 -4.06 34.10
CA PHE A 2 3.47 -3.05 34.08
C PHE A 2 3.11 -2.46 32.70
N LEU A 3 4.10 -1.97 31.94
CA LEU A 3 3.84 -1.38 30.60
C LEU A 3 3.33 -2.40 29.57
N GLU A 4 3.74 -3.65 29.72
CA GLU A 4 3.29 -4.74 28.86
C GLU A 4 1.83 -5.09 29.17
N ASP A 5 1.50 -5.24 30.46
CA ASP A 5 0.13 -5.47 30.94
C ASP A 5 -0.79 -4.32 30.54
N TYR A 6 -0.34 -3.07 30.73
CA TYR A 6 -1.08 -1.88 30.31
C TYR A 6 -1.32 -1.87 28.79
N SER A 7 -0.30 -2.18 28.00
CA SER A 7 -0.41 -2.24 26.53
C SER A 7 -1.42 -3.30 26.08
N HIS A 8 -1.40 -4.47 26.72
CA HIS A 8 -2.37 -5.52 26.46
C HIS A 8 -3.79 -5.11 26.83
N GLN A 9 -4.00 -4.52 28.02
CA GLN A 9 -5.30 -4.02 28.45
C GLN A 9 -5.83 -2.92 27.53
N LEU A 10 -4.97 -1.98 27.11
CA LEU A 10 -5.33 -0.94 26.16
C LEU A 10 -5.80 -1.53 24.84
N LEU A 11 -5.08 -2.52 24.29
CA LEU A 11 -5.49 -3.19 23.05
C LEU A 11 -6.82 -3.92 23.19
N ILE A 12 -7.07 -4.57 24.33
CA ILE A 12 -8.37 -5.20 24.62
C ILE A 12 -9.48 -4.14 24.61
N CYS A 13 -9.28 -2.98 25.24
CA CYS A 13 -10.24 -1.87 25.20
C CYS A 13 -10.44 -1.33 23.78
N VAL A 14 -9.37 -1.23 22.99
CA VAL A 14 -9.45 -0.83 21.58
C VAL A 14 -10.26 -1.84 20.77
N PHE A 15 -10.03 -3.14 20.95
CA PHE A 15 -10.79 -4.17 20.23
C PHE A 15 -12.28 -4.13 20.61
N ALA A 16 -12.60 -4.02 21.89
CA ALA A 16 -13.98 -3.87 22.36
C ALA A 16 -14.65 -2.61 21.79
N LEU A 17 -13.93 -1.48 21.75
CA LEU A 17 -14.42 -0.25 21.13
C LEU A 17 -14.71 -0.45 19.64
N LEU A 18 -13.81 -1.12 18.91
CA LEU A 18 -13.97 -1.38 17.49
C LEU A 18 -15.14 -2.33 17.21
N GLU A 19 -15.34 -3.35 18.03
CA GLU A 19 -16.48 -4.27 17.93
C GLU A 19 -17.81 -3.57 18.20
N ALA A 20 -17.83 -2.60 19.11
CA ALA A 20 -19.00 -1.78 19.42
C ALA A 20 -19.32 -0.69 18.38
N LEU A 21 -18.51 -0.53 17.32
CA LEU A 21 -18.79 0.46 16.28
C LEU A 21 -20.05 0.10 15.49
N GLU A 22 -21.08 0.92 15.65
CA GLU A 22 -22.30 0.84 14.87
C GLU A 22 -22.10 1.36 13.44
N ALA A 23 -23.00 0.95 12.55
CA ALA A 23 -23.02 1.48 11.19
C ALA A 23 -23.33 2.99 11.25
N PRO A 24 -22.64 3.84 10.47
CA PRO A 24 -22.94 5.25 10.46
C PRO A 24 -24.42 5.46 10.07
N PRO A 25 -25.13 6.40 10.71
CA PRO A 25 -26.55 6.60 10.45
C PRO A 25 -26.76 6.89 8.97
N LYS A 26 -27.69 6.15 8.34
CA LYS A 26 -28.11 6.43 6.97
C LYS A 26 -28.62 7.88 6.96
N LYS A 27 -28.11 8.71 6.05
CA LYS A 27 -28.57 10.10 5.88
C LYS A 27 -30.03 10.09 5.40
N THR A 28 -30.98 9.91 6.30
CA THR A 28 -32.39 10.21 6.09
C THR A 28 -32.55 11.72 6.24
N LYS A 29 -33.15 12.37 5.23
CA LYS A 29 -33.29 13.84 5.15
C LYS A 29 -34.14 14.47 6.29
N SER A 30 -34.62 13.71 7.28
CA SER A 30 -35.67 14.19 8.19
C SER A 30 -35.57 13.79 9.67
N SER A 31 -34.42 13.39 10.21
CA SER A 31 -34.30 13.13 11.65
C SER A 31 -33.22 13.99 12.29
N SER A 32 -33.65 14.92 13.14
CA SER A 32 -32.84 15.77 14.03
C SER A 32 -32.25 14.98 15.20
N SER A 33 -31.77 13.76 14.96
CA SER A 33 -31.03 13.03 15.99
C SER A 33 -29.61 13.57 16.05
N VAL A 34 -29.14 13.84 17.28
CA VAL A 34 -27.73 14.12 17.55
C VAL A 34 -26.91 13.03 16.88
N PRO A 35 -25.97 13.35 15.97
CA PRO A 35 -25.19 12.32 15.30
C PRO A 35 -24.45 11.51 16.36
N ALA A 36 -24.63 10.19 16.33
CA ALA A 36 -23.88 9.28 17.19
C ALA A 36 -22.37 9.59 17.09
N PRO A 37 -21.62 9.56 18.20
CA PRO A 37 -20.20 9.89 18.18
C PRO A 37 -19.47 8.98 17.17
N VAL A 38 -18.90 9.59 16.14
CA VAL A 38 -18.14 8.87 15.10
C VAL A 38 -16.67 8.91 15.47
N LEU A 39 -16.07 7.73 15.68
CA LEU A 39 -14.63 7.61 15.86
C LEU A 39 -13.90 8.12 14.60
N SER A 40 -13.09 9.16 14.76
CA SER A 40 -12.31 9.71 13.65
C SER A 40 -11.14 8.79 13.30
N PRO A 41 -11.03 8.33 12.04
CA PRO A 41 -9.89 7.50 11.61
C PRO A 41 -8.54 8.20 11.70
N TYR A 42 -8.53 9.53 11.57
CA TYR A 42 -7.30 10.32 11.71
C TYR A 42 -6.84 10.35 13.17
N ILE A 43 -7.74 10.71 14.09
CA ILE A 43 -7.43 10.77 15.53
C ILE A 43 -7.00 9.39 16.03
N PHE A 44 -7.73 8.34 15.62
CA PHE A 44 -7.37 6.96 15.95
C PHE A 44 -5.97 6.59 15.44
N SER A 45 -5.64 6.95 14.20
CA SER A 45 -4.31 6.68 13.63
C SER A 45 -3.21 7.37 14.41
N VAL A 46 -3.36 8.65 14.72
CA VAL A 46 -2.36 9.43 15.47
C VAL A 46 -2.20 8.88 16.88
N ALA A 47 -3.30 8.56 17.57
CA ALA A 47 -3.26 7.99 18.90
C ALA A 47 -2.52 6.64 18.93
N MET A 48 -2.77 5.78 17.94
CA MET A 48 -2.08 4.49 17.83
C MET A 48 -0.61 4.65 17.42
N GLU A 49 -0.27 5.59 16.54
CA GLU A 49 1.14 5.90 16.20
C GLU A 49 1.92 6.31 17.46
N ASN A 50 1.41 7.29 18.21
CA ASN A 50 2.03 7.75 19.46
C ASN A 50 2.14 6.62 20.50
N PHE A 51 1.12 5.76 20.61
CA PHE A 51 1.17 4.61 21.51
C PHE A 51 2.30 3.64 21.11
N PHE A 52 2.41 3.27 19.83
CA PHE A 52 3.44 2.35 19.35
C PHE A 52 4.86 2.93 19.42
N GLU A 53 5.00 4.26 19.33
CA GLU A 53 6.28 4.95 19.55
C GLU A 53 6.69 5.00 21.02
N ALA A 54 5.72 5.00 21.95
CA ALA A 54 5.98 5.12 23.39
C ALA A 54 6.27 3.78 24.10
N ILE A 55 5.93 2.64 23.48
CA ILE A 55 6.10 1.31 24.09
C ILE A 55 7.47 0.69 23.77
N PRO A 56 8.01 -0.18 24.66
CA PRO A 56 9.26 -0.89 24.39
C PRO A 56 9.18 -1.78 23.13
N PRO A 57 10.29 -1.97 22.38
CA PRO A 57 10.32 -2.77 21.15
C PRO A 57 9.73 -4.18 21.28
N ALA A 58 10.07 -4.91 22.36
CA ALA A 58 9.51 -6.24 22.62
C ALA A 58 7.97 -6.22 22.79
N VAL A 59 7.44 -5.18 23.44
CA VAL A 59 5.99 -4.99 23.63
C VAL A 59 5.32 -4.64 22.31
N ALA A 60 5.97 -3.86 21.42
CA ALA A 60 5.45 -3.58 20.08
C ALA A 60 5.29 -4.84 19.23
N VAL A 61 6.25 -5.78 19.31
CA VAL A 61 6.15 -7.08 18.63
C VAL A 61 5.00 -7.93 19.21
N SER A 62 4.89 -8.00 20.55
CA SER A 62 3.78 -8.71 21.22
C SER A 62 2.41 -8.12 20.84
N ALA A 63 2.30 -6.80 20.81
CA ALA A 63 1.11 -6.06 20.38
C ALA A 63 0.75 -6.36 18.91
N ALA A 64 1.74 -6.42 18.01
CA ALA A 64 1.51 -6.79 16.61
C ALA A 64 0.94 -8.22 16.48
N HIS A 65 1.46 -9.18 17.25
CA HIS A 65 0.89 -10.54 17.30
C HIS A 65 -0.53 -10.57 17.88
N ALA A 66 -0.83 -9.76 18.90
CA ALA A 66 -2.18 -9.64 19.44
C ALA A 66 -3.17 -9.10 18.38
N ILE A 67 -2.77 -8.05 17.64
CA ILE A 67 -3.57 -7.50 16.53
C ILE A 67 -3.76 -8.54 15.43
N ALA A 68 -2.70 -9.27 15.04
CA ALA A 68 -2.77 -10.33 14.05
C ALA A 68 -3.79 -11.43 14.43
N ARG A 69 -3.81 -11.84 15.72
CA ARG A 69 -4.81 -12.78 16.24
C ARG A 69 -6.23 -12.19 16.17
N GLN A 70 -6.43 -10.95 16.57
CA GLN A 70 -7.74 -10.30 16.54
C GLN A 70 -8.32 -10.25 15.12
N ILE A 71 -7.50 -9.89 14.12
CA ILE A 71 -7.95 -9.81 12.71
C ILE A 71 -8.21 -11.19 12.09
N SER A 72 -7.66 -12.28 12.64
CA SER A 72 -7.98 -13.64 12.18
C SER A 72 -9.37 -14.13 12.58
N GLY A 73 -9.93 -13.60 13.66
CA GLY A 73 -11.24 -13.99 14.17
C GLY A 73 -12.35 -13.02 13.80
N ALA A 74 -12.60 -12.04 14.67
CA ALA A 74 -13.90 -11.38 14.85
C ALA A 74 -13.96 -9.92 14.37
N ALA A 75 -13.24 -9.57 13.29
CA ALA A 75 -13.25 -8.18 12.83
C ALA A 75 -14.65 -7.74 12.36
N SER A 76 -15.32 -6.90 13.15
CA SER A 76 -16.58 -6.25 12.76
C SER A 76 -16.43 -5.48 11.45
N LYS A 77 -17.42 -5.58 10.55
CA LYS A 77 -17.40 -4.91 9.23
C LYS A 77 -17.19 -3.40 9.34
N ASN A 78 -17.80 -2.76 10.35
CA ASN A 78 -17.68 -1.32 10.59
C ASN A 78 -16.27 -0.91 11.05
N ALA A 79 -15.53 -1.85 11.64
CA ALA A 79 -14.20 -1.63 12.18
C ALA A 79 -13.05 -1.90 11.20
N MET A 80 -13.31 -2.52 10.05
CA MET A 80 -12.28 -2.99 9.10
C MET A 80 -11.28 -1.90 8.69
N LYS A 81 -11.72 -0.64 8.59
CA LYS A 81 -10.85 0.50 8.30
C LYS A 81 -9.81 0.73 9.41
N PHE A 82 -10.22 0.61 10.67
CA PHE A 82 -9.38 0.81 11.85
C PHE A 82 -8.41 -0.36 12.03
N TYR A 83 -8.86 -1.59 11.75
CA TYR A 83 -7.95 -2.73 11.68
C TYR A 83 -6.86 -2.54 10.62
N GLY A 84 -7.18 -1.99 9.44
CA GLY A 84 -6.15 -1.62 8.46
C GLY A 84 -5.18 -0.54 8.93
N ILE A 85 -5.61 0.36 9.81
CA ILE A 85 -4.72 1.35 10.46
C ILE A 85 -3.82 0.66 11.48
N LEU A 86 -4.38 -0.19 12.35
CA LEU A 86 -3.63 -0.98 13.33
C LEU A 86 -2.56 -1.85 12.66
N VAL A 87 -2.92 -2.57 11.59
CA VAL A 87 -1.97 -3.38 10.80
C VAL A 87 -0.82 -2.52 10.27
N ARG A 88 -1.11 -1.34 9.68
CA ARG A 88 -0.06 -0.44 9.18
C ARG A 88 0.93 -0.05 10.27
N ILE A 89 0.41 0.44 11.40
CA ILE A 89 1.20 1.03 12.48
C ILE A 89 1.99 -0.05 13.22
N SER A 90 1.31 -1.12 13.65
CA SER A 90 1.94 -2.21 14.38
C SER A 90 2.95 -2.99 13.54
N ALA A 91 2.71 -3.17 12.24
CA ALA A 91 3.69 -3.79 11.35
C ALA A 91 4.96 -2.92 11.23
N ALA A 92 4.81 -1.59 11.11
CA ALA A 92 5.96 -0.68 11.07
C ALA A 92 6.75 -0.71 12.38
N ALA A 93 6.07 -0.62 13.52
CA ALA A 93 6.69 -0.67 14.85
C ALA A 93 7.40 -2.01 15.11
N ALA A 94 6.77 -3.13 14.78
CA ALA A 94 7.38 -4.46 14.91
C ALA A 94 8.56 -4.65 13.95
N ALA A 95 8.52 -4.09 12.74
CA ALA A 95 9.64 -4.17 11.80
C ALA A 95 10.87 -3.38 12.30
N ALA A 96 10.63 -2.22 12.92
CA ALA A 96 11.67 -1.44 13.58
C ALA A 96 12.26 -2.19 14.78
N ALA A 97 11.41 -2.83 15.59
CA ALA A 97 11.84 -3.61 16.75
C ALA A 97 12.64 -4.88 16.39
N SER A 98 12.28 -5.57 15.30
CA SER A 98 12.91 -6.82 14.85
C SER A 98 14.09 -6.61 13.89
N GLY A 99 14.60 -5.39 13.77
CA GLY A 99 15.82 -5.10 13.00
C GLY A 99 15.67 -5.15 11.48
N SER A 100 14.45 -5.12 10.93
CA SER A 100 14.12 -4.72 9.53
C SER A 100 12.79 -5.28 9.02
N SER A 101 12.21 -6.30 9.66
CA SER A 101 11.01 -6.98 9.13
C SER A 101 10.05 -7.52 10.19
N SER A 102 8.76 -7.37 9.92
CA SER A 102 7.62 -7.98 10.61
C SER A 102 6.71 -8.75 9.64
N ALA A 103 7.20 -9.02 8.42
CA ALA A 103 6.44 -9.65 7.35
C ALA A 103 5.81 -10.99 7.76
N GLY A 104 6.53 -11.78 8.55
CA GLY A 104 6.06 -13.07 9.07
C GLY A 104 4.86 -12.99 10.02
N ILE A 105 4.53 -11.81 10.57
CA ILE A 105 3.39 -11.64 11.47
C ILE A 105 2.08 -11.51 10.67
N PHE A 106 2.07 -10.60 9.69
CA PHE A 106 0.82 -10.21 9.02
C PHE A 106 0.65 -10.81 7.62
N LEU A 107 1.72 -10.97 6.83
CA LEU A 107 1.57 -11.35 5.42
C LEU A 107 1.05 -12.78 5.23
N PRO A 108 1.57 -13.81 5.91
CA PRO A 108 1.02 -15.17 5.77
C PRO A 108 -0.46 -15.24 6.13
N LEU A 109 -0.83 -14.61 7.25
CA LEU A 109 -2.19 -14.59 7.76
C LEU A 109 -3.15 -13.92 6.79
N LEU A 110 -2.82 -12.71 6.33
CA LEU A 110 -3.67 -11.96 5.42
C LEU A 110 -3.71 -12.58 4.01
N LEU A 111 -2.62 -13.21 3.56
CA LEU A 111 -2.61 -13.96 2.30
C LEU A 111 -3.54 -15.17 2.35
N ASN A 112 -3.53 -15.93 3.44
CA ASN A 112 -4.41 -17.08 3.62
C ASN A 112 -5.88 -16.69 3.78
N GLN A 113 -6.18 -15.43 4.09
CA GLN A 113 -7.54 -14.88 4.09
C GLN A 113 -8.00 -14.38 2.72
N VAL A 114 -7.06 -14.09 1.80
CA VAL A 114 -7.36 -13.53 0.48
C VAL A 114 -7.25 -14.59 -0.62
N LEU A 115 -6.40 -15.58 -0.43
CA LEU A 115 -6.15 -16.67 -1.38
C LEU A 115 -6.55 -18.01 -0.76
N GLU A 116 -7.16 -18.84 -1.60
CA GLU A 116 -7.40 -20.26 -1.36
C GLU A 116 -6.97 -21.06 -2.59
N GLU A 117 -6.92 -22.38 -2.48
CA GLU A 117 -6.65 -23.27 -3.61
C GLU A 117 -7.97 -23.82 -4.16
N ASN A 118 -8.12 -23.83 -5.48
CA ASN A 118 -9.25 -24.50 -6.13
C ASN A 118 -9.04 -26.03 -6.16
N GLU A 119 -9.99 -26.78 -6.72
CA GLU A 119 -9.91 -28.24 -6.85
C GLU A 119 -8.69 -28.75 -7.63
N LYS A 120 -8.05 -27.88 -8.42
CA LYS A 120 -6.84 -28.17 -9.22
C LYS A 120 -5.54 -27.76 -8.51
N GLY A 121 -5.62 -27.26 -7.28
CA GLY A 121 -4.48 -26.72 -6.54
C GLY A 121 -4.00 -25.36 -7.07
N GLU A 122 -4.79 -24.66 -7.89
CA GLU A 122 -4.44 -23.34 -8.40
C GLU A 122 -4.91 -22.25 -7.42
N PRO A 123 -4.10 -21.21 -7.18
CA PRO A 123 -4.49 -20.11 -6.31
C PRO A 123 -5.66 -19.33 -6.92
N VAL A 124 -6.73 -19.19 -6.16
CA VAL A 124 -7.90 -18.35 -6.47
C VAL A 124 -8.16 -17.39 -5.32
N LEU A 125 -8.96 -16.34 -5.57
CA LEU A 125 -9.41 -15.48 -4.47
C LEU A 125 -10.37 -16.24 -3.58
N ALA A 126 -10.19 -16.12 -2.27
CA ALA A 126 -11.05 -16.70 -1.25
C ALA A 126 -12.53 -16.37 -1.51
N SER A 127 -13.40 -17.34 -1.26
CA SER A 127 -14.86 -17.19 -1.43
C SER A 127 -15.50 -16.30 -0.36
N LEU A 128 -15.18 -15.01 -0.40
CA LEU A 128 -15.66 -13.97 0.50
C LEU A 128 -16.65 -13.03 -0.19
N SER A 129 -17.44 -12.31 0.60
CA SER A 129 -18.21 -11.17 0.09
C SER A 129 -17.28 -10.08 -0.45
N ASP A 130 -17.72 -9.34 -1.48
CA ASP A 130 -16.95 -8.24 -2.08
C ASP A 130 -16.45 -7.20 -1.05
N GLU A 131 -17.30 -6.91 -0.05
CA GLU A 131 -16.98 -5.96 1.02
C GLU A 131 -15.87 -6.49 1.93
N GLU A 132 -15.93 -7.77 2.30
CA GLU A 132 -14.90 -8.37 3.13
C GLU A 132 -13.59 -8.49 2.36
N LEU A 133 -13.64 -9.02 1.13
CA LEU A 133 -12.47 -9.16 0.26
C LEU A 133 -11.78 -7.80 0.01
N LEU A 134 -12.56 -6.74 -0.24
CA LEU A 134 -12.08 -5.36 -0.35
C LEU A 134 -11.21 -4.97 0.86
N TRP A 135 -11.67 -5.25 2.07
CA TRP A 135 -10.99 -4.85 3.29
C TRP A 135 -9.78 -5.73 3.61
N ARG A 136 -9.87 -7.05 3.38
CA ARG A 136 -8.72 -7.96 3.50
C ARG A 136 -7.59 -7.56 2.55
N LEU A 137 -7.90 -7.27 1.28
CA LEU A 137 -6.94 -6.75 0.29
C LEU A 137 -6.33 -5.40 0.73
N ARG A 138 -7.12 -4.51 1.34
CA ARG A 138 -6.61 -3.23 1.84
C ARG A 138 -5.70 -3.40 3.05
N MET A 139 -6.03 -4.29 3.97
CA MET A 139 -5.16 -4.61 5.11
C MET A 139 -3.85 -5.22 4.63
N LEU A 140 -3.91 -6.17 3.69
CA LEU A 140 -2.73 -6.76 3.06
C LEU A 140 -1.86 -5.70 2.37
N ALA A 141 -2.47 -4.75 1.66
CA ALA A 141 -1.75 -3.62 1.06
C ALA A 141 -1.02 -2.75 2.10
N GLN A 142 -1.66 -2.49 3.26
CA GLN A 142 -1.03 -1.74 4.35
C GLN A 142 0.11 -2.50 5.01
N ALA A 143 -0.05 -3.81 5.19
CA ALA A 143 0.99 -4.70 5.70
C ALA A 143 2.21 -4.66 4.77
N CYS A 144 2.03 -4.87 3.46
CA CYS A 144 3.12 -4.85 2.46
C CYS A 144 3.92 -3.55 2.53
N ARG A 145 3.24 -2.42 2.69
CA ARG A 145 3.89 -1.11 2.77
C ARG A 145 4.75 -0.96 4.02
N SER A 146 4.45 -1.68 5.10
CA SER A 146 4.91 -1.33 6.45
C SER A 146 5.83 -2.38 7.06
N CYS A 147 5.66 -3.65 6.70
CA CYS A 147 6.28 -4.78 7.37
C CYS A 147 7.76 -5.05 7.03
N GLY A 148 8.40 -4.23 6.19
CA GLY A 148 9.81 -4.43 5.88
C GLY A 148 10.04 -5.30 4.65
N ASP A 149 10.71 -6.44 4.83
CA ASP A 149 11.08 -7.38 3.75
C ASP A 149 9.85 -8.17 3.26
N VAL A 150 9.28 -7.75 2.13
CA VAL A 150 8.09 -8.38 1.52
C VAL A 150 8.43 -9.44 0.47
N LYS A 151 9.70 -9.51 0.05
CA LYS A 151 10.15 -10.33 -1.08
C LYS A 151 9.76 -11.82 -0.96
N PRO A 152 9.87 -12.48 0.21
CA PRO A 152 9.49 -13.89 0.35
C PRO A 152 8.04 -14.22 -0.02
N TYR A 153 7.17 -13.20 -0.03
CA TYR A 153 5.75 -13.36 -0.32
C TYR A 153 5.34 -12.80 -1.69
N CYS A 154 6.30 -12.30 -2.47
CA CYS A 154 6.06 -11.50 -3.67
C CYS A 154 5.14 -12.20 -4.68
N ASP A 155 5.40 -13.48 -5.01
CA ASP A 155 4.59 -14.20 -6.00
C ASP A 155 3.13 -14.35 -5.57
N ARG A 156 2.88 -14.69 -4.30
CA ARG A 156 1.52 -14.78 -3.75
C ARG A 156 0.84 -13.42 -3.72
N LEU A 157 1.57 -12.35 -3.39
CA LEU A 157 1.05 -10.97 -3.39
C LEU A 157 0.67 -10.49 -4.80
N VAL A 158 1.50 -10.80 -5.80
CA VAL A 158 1.22 -10.52 -7.22
C VAL A 158 -0.02 -11.28 -7.66
N CYS A 159 -0.08 -12.58 -7.37
CA CYS A 159 -1.22 -13.43 -7.69
C CYS A 159 -2.53 -12.87 -7.10
N ALA A 160 -2.56 -12.61 -5.78
CA ALA A 160 -3.72 -12.01 -5.11
C ALA A 160 -4.14 -10.67 -5.74
N SER A 161 -3.16 -9.81 -6.04
CA SER A 161 -3.42 -8.53 -6.68
C SER A 161 -4.05 -8.69 -8.06
N PHE A 162 -3.51 -9.57 -8.90
CA PHE A 162 -3.94 -9.72 -10.29
C PHE A 162 -5.31 -10.39 -10.39
N LEU A 163 -5.54 -11.44 -9.62
CA LEU A 163 -6.86 -12.07 -9.51
C LEU A 163 -7.92 -11.06 -9.04
N ALA A 164 -7.61 -10.24 -8.04
CA ALA A 164 -8.50 -9.18 -7.59
C ALA A 164 -8.76 -8.13 -8.67
N MET A 165 -7.74 -7.78 -9.45
CA MET A 165 -7.87 -6.81 -10.53
C MET A 165 -8.72 -7.33 -11.70
N GLN A 166 -8.77 -8.64 -11.90
CA GLN A 166 -9.61 -9.25 -12.93
C GLN A 166 -11.10 -9.35 -12.53
N LYS A 167 -11.45 -9.25 -11.24
CA LYS A 167 -12.86 -9.29 -10.79
C LYS A 167 -13.72 -8.19 -11.47
N PRO A 168 -15.02 -8.45 -11.69
CA PRO A 168 -15.95 -7.45 -12.23
C PRO A 168 -16.25 -6.34 -11.22
N SER A 169 -16.17 -6.65 -9.92
CA SER A 169 -16.48 -5.70 -8.86
C SER A 169 -15.48 -4.55 -8.77
N ARG A 170 -15.99 -3.33 -8.91
CA ARG A 170 -15.19 -2.10 -8.90
C ARG A 170 -14.52 -1.79 -7.56
N SER A 171 -15.14 -2.17 -6.45
CA SER A 171 -14.51 -2.07 -5.14
C SER A 171 -13.30 -3.01 -5.07
N VAL A 172 -13.46 -4.26 -5.48
CA VAL A 172 -12.44 -5.32 -5.39
C VAL A 172 -11.25 -5.05 -6.31
N TYR A 173 -11.44 -4.76 -7.61
CA TYR A 173 -10.29 -4.49 -8.47
C TYR A 173 -9.53 -3.22 -8.08
N LYS A 174 -10.21 -2.21 -7.51
CA LYS A 174 -9.54 -1.03 -6.93
C LYS A 174 -8.75 -1.39 -5.68
N ALA A 175 -9.18 -2.40 -4.92
CA ALA A 175 -8.43 -2.95 -3.78
C ALA A 175 -7.21 -3.74 -4.27
N GLY A 176 -7.35 -4.56 -5.31
CA GLY A 176 -6.24 -5.23 -5.99
C GLY A 176 -5.17 -4.23 -6.46
N GLY A 177 -5.57 -3.15 -7.15
CA GLY A 177 -4.62 -2.08 -7.50
C GLY A 177 -3.98 -1.37 -6.29
N ARG A 178 -4.64 -1.31 -5.13
CA ARG A 178 -4.00 -0.81 -3.90
C ARG A 178 -2.99 -1.80 -3.34
N LEU A 179 -3.25 -3.10 -3.45
CA LEU A 179 -2.31 -4.16 -3.09
C LEU A 179 -1.06 -4.11 -3.98
N LEU A 180 -1.21 -4.04 -5.31
CA LEU A 180 -0.09 -3.86 -6.24
C LEU A 180 0.77 -2.65 -5.85
N ARG A 181 0.13 -1.52 -5.58
CA ARG A 181 0.82 -0.31 -5.13
C ARG A 181 1.59 -0.56 -3.81
N GLY A 182 0.94 -1.18 -2.82
CA GLY A 182 1.53 -1.45 -1.51
C GLY A 182 2.73 -2.40 -1.60
N LEU A 183 2.65 -3.42 -2.47
CA LEU A 183 3.75 -4.32 -2.79
C LEU A 183 4.94 -3.56 -3.40
N LEU A 184 4.71 -2.78 -4.45
CA LEU A 184 5.77 -1.99 -5.09
C LEU A 184 6.39 -0.98 -4.12
N GLU A 185 5.60 -0.32 -3.27
CA GLU A 185 6.15 0.56 -2.24
C GLU A 185 6.93 -0.22 -1.16
N GLY A 186 6.49 -1.43 -0.81
CA GLY A 186 7.21 -2.30 0.12
C GLY A 186 8.59 -2.71 -0.40
N LEU A 187 8.69 -2.96 -1.71
CA LEU A 187 9.94 -3.34 -2.39
C LEU A 187 10.86 -2.18 -2.73
N THR A 188 10.33 -0.98 -2.97
CA THR A 188 11.10 0.11 -3.63
C THR A 188 11.23 1.38 -2.81
N ALA A 189 10.43 1.57 -1.77
CA ALA A 189 10.46 2.82 -1.02
C ALA A 189 11.68 2.90 -0.09
N GLY A 190 12.45 3.97 -0.23
CA GLY A 190 13.33 4.42 0.84
C GLY A 190 12.50 4.81 2.07
N LYS A 191 12.87 4.33 3.25
CA LYS A 191 12.19 4.66 4.50
C LYS A 191 13.18 5.26 5.50
N VAL A 192 12.78 6.34 6.13
CA VAL A 192 13.50 6.90 7.28
C VAL A 192 13.07 6.13 8.52
N ALA A 193 14.04 5.57 9.23
CA ALA A 193 13.93 5.19 10.61
C ALA A 193 14.64 6.24 11.45
N PHE A 194 14.04 6.65 12.55
CA PHE A 194 14.77 7.38 13.58
C PHE A 194 15.67 6.35 14.28
N GLY A 195 16.98 6.53 14.14
CA GLY A 195 17.97 5.71 14.82
C GLY A 195 17.84 5.89 16.34
N SER A 196 18.31 4.90 17.10
CA SER A 196 18.10 4.83 18.55
C SER A 196 18.73 5.97 19.37
N GLY A 197 19.48 6.88 18.75
CA GLY A 197 20.34 7.82 19.45
C GLY A 197 21.41 7.04 20.20
N THR A 198 22.66 7.11 19.79
CA THR A 198 23.74 6.60 20.63
C THR A 198 23.64 7.34 21.97
N GLY A 199 23.39 6.62 23.07
CA GLY A 199 23.04 7.16 24.39
C GLY A 199 24.15 7.98 25.06
N GLY A 200 24.55 9.08 24.42
CA GLY A 200 25.29 10.19 25.00
C GLY A 200 24.31 11.26 25.46
N GLU A 201 24.74 12.02 26.46
CA GLU A 201 24.00 13.13 27.04
C GLU A 201 23.36 14.00 25.96
N VAL A 202 22.08 14.33 26.14
CA VAL A 202 21.33 15.23 25.27
C VAL A 202 21.91 16.64 25.46
N GLU A 203 22.95 16.98 24.71
CA GLU A 203 23.36 18.36 24.54
C GLU A 203 22.23 19.10 23.78
N GLU A 204 21.88 20.30 24.25
CA GLU A 204 20.90 21.20 23.63
C GLU A 204 21.30 21.51 22.18
N GLY A 205 20.82 20.68 21.25
CA GLY A 205 21.21 20.71 19.84
C GLY A 205 21.09 19.34 19.19
N ASN A 206 19.91 18.73 19.25
CA ASN A 206 19.63 17.35 18.83
C ASN A 206 20.21 17.00 17.45
N VAL A 207 21.30 16.23 17.43
CA VAL A 207 21.76 15.51 16.24
C VAL A 207 20.82 14.31 16.03
N TYR A 208 19.86 14.44 15.12
CA TYR A 208 19.01 13.32 14.73
C TYR A 208 19.84 12.29 13.95
N ASN A 209 20.04 11.10 14.50
CA ASN A 209 20.51 9.96 13.71
C ASN A 209 19.35 9.44 12.86
N LEU A 210 19.36 9.80 11.58
CA LEU A 210 18.40 9.30 10.60
C LEU A 210 19.00 8.09 9.88
N GLU A 211 18.42 6.92 10.09
CA GLU A 211 18.80 5.71 9.35
C GLU A 211 17.86 5.53 8.16
N TRP A 212 18.41 5.56 6.95
CA TRP A 212 17.64 5.32 5.74
C TRP A 212 17.70 3.84 5.38
N ARG A 213 16.57 3.15 5.44
CA ARG A 213 16.43 1.87 4.73
C ARG A 213 16.45 2.16 3.24
N LYS A 214 17.51 1.71 2.58
CA LYS A 214 17.57 1.60 1.12
C LYS A 214 17.05 0.21 0.71
N PRO A 215 16.22 0.09 -0.34
CA PRO A 215 15.83 -1.23 -0.82
C PRO A 215 17.04 -1.95 -1.42
N ARG A 216 17.11 -3.27 -1.20
CA ARG A 216 18.19 -4.11 -1.71
C ARG A 216 18.06 -4.33 -3.21
N ASP A 217 19.16 -4.67 -3.88
CA ASP A 217 19.16 -4.91 -5.33
C ASP A 217 18.17 -6.01 -5.74
N ASP A 218 18.06 -7.07 -4.94
CA ASP A 218 17.13 -8.17 -5.18
C ASP A 218 15.65 -7.78 -4.96
N GLU A 219 15.37 -6.76 -4.15
CA GLU A 219 14.02 -6.19 -3.99
C GLU A 219 13.67 -5.28 -5.18
N TRP A 220 14.65 -4.56 -5.71
CA TRP A 220 14.53 -3.76 -6.93
C TRP A 220 14.21 -4.64 -8.14
N GLU A 221 15.02 -5.67 -8.38
CA GLU A 221 14.81 -6.63 -9.46
C GLU A 221 13.42 -7.28 -9.38
N ALA A 222 13.01 -7.71 -8.18
CA ALA A 222 11.67 -8.26 -7.97
C ALA A 222 10.58 -7.23 -8.35
N ALA A 223 10.75 -5.96 -7.97
CA ALA A 223 9.80 -4.92 -8.27
C ALA A 223 9.73 -4.58 -9.78
N GLU A 224 10.85 -4.65 -10.50
CA GLU A 224 10.88 -4.54 -11.96
C GLU A 224 10.09 -5.67 -12.63
N VAL A 225 10.27 -6.92 -12.18
CA VAL A 225 9.51 -8.08 -12.68
C VAL A 225 8.02 -7.89 -12.42
N VAL A 226 7.62 -7.45 -11.21
CA VAL A 226 6.23 -7.15 -10.87
C VAL A 226 5.65 -6.08 -11.78
N LEU A 227 6.41 -5.01 -12.02
CA LEU A 227 6.02 -3.90 -12.86
C LEU A 227 5.79 -4.36 -14.31
N ARG A 228 6.71 -5.12 -14.90
CA ARG A 228 6.56 -5.68 -16.26
C ARG A 228 5.33 -6.60 -16.35
N LYS A 229 5.12 -7.48 -15.37
CA LYS A 229 3.92 -8.33 -15.30
C LYS A 229 2.63 -7.50 -15.25
N ALA A 230 2.61 -6.41 -14.48
CA ALA A 230 1.44 -5.54 -14.38
C ALA A 230 1.16 -4.77 -15.67
N LEU A 231 2.20 -4.32 -16.38
CA LEU A 231 2.08 -3.66 -17.68
C LEU A 231 1.52 -4.62 -18.75
N ASN A 232 2.00 -5.87 -18.76
CA ASN A 232 1.47 -6.90 -19.66
C ASN A 232 0.00 -7.19 -19.38
N LEU A 233 -0.37 -7.39 -18.11
CA LEU A 233 -1.76 -7.63 -17.73
C LEU A 233 -2.68 -6.43 -18.07
N ALA A 234 -2.19 -5.19 -17.91
CA ALA A 234 -2.94 -4.00 -18.31
C ALA A 234 -3.20 -3.98 -19.82
N LYS A 235 -2.22 -4.39 -20.62
CA LYS A 235 -2.34 -4.52 -22.07
C LYS A 235 -3.32 -5.62 -22.47
N GLU A 236 -3.18 -6.81 -21.90
CA GLU A 236 -4.09 -7.94 -22.13
C GLU A 236 -5.53 -7.57 -21.79
N THR A 237 -5.75 -6.80 -20.72
CA THR A 237 -7.10 -6.37 -20.27
C THR A 237 -7.85 -5.58 -21.34
N VAL A 238 -7.16 -4.81 -22.18
CA VAL A 238 -7.75 -4.01 -23.27
C VAL A 238 -7.47 -4.59 -24.65
N THR A 239 -6.89 -5.78 -24.74
CA THR A 239 -6.61 -6.41 -26.03
C THR A 239 -7.68 -7.46 -26.32
N ALA A 240 -8.30 -7.36 -27.50
CA ALA A 240 -9.21 -8.36 -28.06
C ALA A 240 -8.73 -8.71 -29.47
N ASP A 241 -8.63 -10.00 -29.79
CA ASP A 241 -8.18 -10.50 -31.11
C ASP A 241 -6.85 -9.90 -31.59
N GLY A 242 -5.92 -9.68 -30.64
CA GLY A 242 -4.59 -9.10 -30.93
C GLY A 242 -4.59 -7.60 -31.21
N LYS A 243 -5.72 -6.90 -31.06
CA LYS A 243 -5.83 -5.45 -31.20
C LYS A 243 -6.31 -4.79 -29.91
N VAL A 244 -5.83 -3.59 -29.66
CA VAL A 244 -6.31 -2.78 -28.53
C VAL A 244 -7.76 -2.36 -28.82
N ASP A 245 -8.66 -2.80 -27.96
CA ASP A 245 -10.08 -2.47 -27.94
C ASP A 245 -10.37 -1.49 -26.81
N LEU A 246 -10.56 -0.22 -27.18
CA LEU A 246 -10.89 0.88 -26.27
C LEU A 246 -12.41 1.14 -26.17
N THR A 247 -13.24 0.30 -26.79
CA THR A 247 -14.70 0.51 -26.79
C THR A 247 -15.34 0.15 -25.44
N ASP A 248 -14.78 -0.83 -24.73
CA ASP A 248 -15.19 -1.20 -23.38
C ASP A 248 -14.56 -0.26 -22.34
N ARG A 249 -15.37 0.72 -21.91
CA ARG A 249 -14.96 1.72 -20.91
C ARG A 249 -14.52 1.11 -19.58
N GLU A 250 -15.06 -0.03 -19.17
CA GLU A 250 -14.72 -0.64 -17.88
C GLU A 250 -13.38 -1.38 -17.97
N LYS A 251 -13.11 -2.08 -19.07
CA LYS A 251 -11.77 -2.65 -19.35
C LYS A 251 -10.70 -1.56 -19.40
N VAL A 252 -10.98 -0.46 -20.11
CA VAL A 252 -10.08 0.70 -20.17
C VAL A 252 -9.84 1.28 -18.78
N PHE A 253 -10.90 1.49 -18.00
CA PHE A 253 -10.76 2.02 -16.64
C PHE A 253 -9.94 1.08 -15.74
N LYS A 254 -10.14 -0.24 -15.84
CA LYS A 254 -9.39 -1.25 -15.10
C LYS A 254 -7.90 -1.22 -15.45
N ALA A 255 -7.56 -1.17 -16.74
CA ALA A 255 -6.17 -1.04 -17.20
C ALA A 255 -5.52 0.27 -16.70
N LEU A 256 -6.21 1.40 -16.82
CA LEU A 256 -5.74 2.70 -16.30
C LEU A 256 -5.52 2.67 -14.78
N ARG A 257 -6.37 1.95 -14.02
CA ARG A 257 -6.17 1.77 -12.58
C ARG A 257 -4.94 0.93 -12.25
N MET A 258 -4.59 -0.04 -13.09
CA MET A 258 -3.37 -0.85 -12.97
C MET A 258 -2.13 -0.03 -13.25
N LEU A 259 -2.14 0.78 -14.30
CA LEU A 259 -1.07 1.72 -14.60
C LEU A 259 -0.88 2.74 -13.49
N HIS A 260 -1.96 3.34 -13.00
CA HIS A 260 -1.88 4.30 -11.90
C HIS A 260 -1.32 3.67 -10.61
N ALA A 261 -1.71 2.43 -10.29
CA ALA A 261 -1.15 1.70 -9.16
C ALA A 261 0.35 1.47 -9.31
N THR A 262 0.76 1.04 -10.51
CA THR A 262 2.15 0.79 -10.89
C THR A 262 3.00 2.05 -10.82
N GLN A 263 2.55 3.14 -11.41
CA GLN A 263 3.22 4.45 -11.37
C GLN A 263 3.38 4.99 -9.94
N ARG A 264 2.31 4.94 -9.13
CA ARG A 264 2.35 5.44 -7.75
C ARG A 264 3.20 4.56 -6.84
N GLY A 265 3.15 3.24 -7.08
CA GLY A 265 3.81 2.22 -6.27
C GLY A 265 5.29 2.16 -6.57
N GLY A 266 5.63 1.98 -7.84
CA GLY A 266 7.00 1.96 -8.37
C GLY A 266 7.57 3.35 -8.61
N ARG A 267 7.06 4.40 -7.96
CA ARG A 267 7.54 5.78 -8.19
C ARG A 267 9.04 5.93 -7.96
N TRP A 268 9.61 5.12 -7.06
CA TRP A 268 11.04 5.12 -6.77
C TRP A 268 11.85 4.42 -7.88
N LEU A 269 11.32 3.34 -8.46
CA LEU A 269 11.86 2.72 -9.69
C LEU A 269 11.81 3.66 -10.88
N LEU A 270 10.70 4.41 -10.98
CA LEU A 270 10.37 5.24 -12.12
C LEU A 270 10.90 6.68 -11.97
N SER A 271 11.44 7.04 -10.80
CA SER A 271 12.00 8.37 -10.54
C SER A 271 13.42 8.49 -11.10
N GLY A 272 13.68 9.59 -11.82
CA GLY A 272 14.97 9.86 -12.49
C GLY A 272 14.89 9.78 -14.02
N ALA A 273 13.98 8.96 -14.57
CA ALA A 273 13.78 8.85 -16.02
C ALA A 273 12.74 9.87 -16.55
N LEU A 274 13.04 11.16 -16.44
CA LEU A 274 12.36 12.14 -17.28
C LEU A 274 12.97 12.05 -18.69
N THR A 275 12.19 11.58 -19.67
CA THR A 275 12.58 11.70 -21.08
C THR A 275 12.81 13.18 -21.41
N GLU A 276 13.73 13.50 -22.33
CA GLU A 276 13.98 14.90 -22.74
C GLU A 276 12.70 15.60 -23.26
N LYS A 277 11.78 14.84 -23.85
CA LYS A 277 10.41 15.32 -24.18
C LYS A 277 9.64 15.84 -22.96
N ALA A 278 9.76 15.19 -21.80
CA ALA A 278 9.07 15.58 -20.56
C ALA A 278 9.72 16.75 -19.82
N LYS A 279 11.04 16.94 -19.96
CA LYS A 279 11.74 18.11 -19.41
C LYS A 279 11.34 19.41 -20.12
N ASN A 280 11.08 19.34 -21.43
CA ASN A 280 10.76 20.49 -22.27
C ASN A 280 9.29 20.97 -22.19
N ALA A 281 8.41 20.23 -21.51
CA ALA A 281 6.98 20.53 -21.42
C ALA A 281 6.56 21.34 -20.18
N ARG A 282 7.39 22.28 -19.70
CA ARG A 282 7.01 23.14 -18.56
C ARG A 282 5.85 24.07 -18.94
N CYS A 283 4.67 23.86 -18.36
CA CYS A 283 3.62 24.89 -18.32
C CYS A 283 4.17 26.13 -17.59
N ARG A 284 4.05 27.31 -18.21
CA ARG A 284 4.36 28.59 -17.57
C ARG A 284 3.22 28.93 -16.60
N GLU A 285 3.55 29.53 -15.46
CA GLU A 285 2.54 30.03 -14.51
C GLU A 285 1.60 31.02 -15.21
N GLY A 286 0.29 30.79 -15.12
CA GLY A 286 -0.74 31.70 -15.62
C GLY A 286 -1.50 31.27 -16.89
N GLU A 287 -1.11 30.20 -17.57
CA GLU A 287 -1.86 29.70 -18.75
C GLU A 287 -3.00 28.75 -18.37
N LEU A 288 -4.15 28.91 -19.05
CA LEU A 288 -5.30 28.00 -18.94
C LEU A 288 -4.90 26.61 -19.47
N LEU A 289 -4.96 25.62 -18.58
CA LEU A 289 -4.47 24.27 -18.78
C LEU A 289 -5.28 23.53 -19.87
N SER A 290 -4.66 23.16 -20.99
CA SER A 290 -5.35 22.45 -22.06
C SER A 290 -5.64 20.99 -21.69
N LYS A 291 -6.53 20.32 -22.44
CA LYS A 291 -6.85 18.90 -22.25
C LYS A 291 -5.65 17.98 -22.53
N GLN A 292 -4.71 18.42 -23.38
CA GLN A 292 -3.43 17.73 -23.62
C GLN A 292 -2.46 17.94 -22.45
N ASP A 293 -2.40 19.13 -21.86
CA ASP A 293 -1.57 19.40 -20.67
C ASP A 293 -2.07 18.64 -19.44
N ALA A 294 -3.40 18.53 -19.25
CA ALA A 294 -3.97 17.72 -18.18
C ALA A 294 -3.67 16.21 -18.35
N ARG A 295 -3.68 15.70 -19.59
CA ARG A 295 -3.21 14.34 -19.93
C ARG A 295 -1.71 14.18 -19.67
N TYR A 296 -0.92 15.22 -19.92
CA TYR A 296 0.53 15.22 -19.70
C TYR A 296 0.91 15.26 -18.21
N ILE A 297 0.19 16.02 -17.40
CA ILE A 297 0.38 16.09 -15.94
C ILE A 297 0.03 14.76 -15.27
N LEU A 298 -1.01 14.06 -15.76
CA LEU A 298 -1.35 12.71 -15.29
C LEU A 298 -0.30 11.66 -15.65
N THR A 299 0.58 11.95 -16.62
CA THR A 299 1.62 11.05 -17.13
C THR A 299 3.03 11.49 -16.72
N LYS A 300 3.17 12.56 -15.93
CA LYS A 300 4.47 13.02 -15.44
C LYS A 300 5.04 12.01 -14.44
N PRO A 301 6.33 11.62 -14.55
CA PRO A 301 6.99 10.89 -13.48
C PRO A 301 6.84 11.68 -12.18
N LEU A 302 6.31 11.03 -11.14
CA LEU A 302 6.32 11.61 -9.82
C LEU A 302 7.78 11.61 -9.37
N ALA A 303 8.39 12.79 -9.33
CA ALA A 303 9.68 12.97 -8.69
C ALA A 303 9.57 12.40 -7.27
N ALA A 304 10.46 11.48 -6.91
CA ALA A 304 10.52 10.94 -5.56
C ALA A 304 10.94 12.00 -4.54
N GLY A 305 11.50 13.13 -5.03
CA GLY A 305 11.64 14.39 -4.29
C GLY A 305 12.67 14.38 -3.15
N LEU A 306 13.42 13.28 -2.97
CA LEU A 306 14.29 13.07 -1.81
C LEU A 306 15.63 12.41 -2.18
N GLY A 307 16.23 12.79 -3.32
CA GLY A 307 17.62 12.38 -3.64
C GLY A 307 17.83 10.92 -4.01
N GLY A 308 16.77 10.18 -4.38
CA GLY A 308 16.84 8.81 -4.90
C GLY A 308 16.89 8.73 -6.43
N GLU A 309 17.14 9.83 -7.12
CA GLU A 309 17.18 9.89 -8.58
C GLU A 309 18.45 9.20 -9.09
N LEU A 310 18.25 8.10 -9.82
CA LEU A 310 19.29 7.17 -10.25
C LEU A 310 20.15 7.74 -11.37
N GLY A 311 21.46 7.44 -11.33
CA GLY A 311 22.36 7.49 -12.48
C GLY A 311 22.73 6.08 -12.97
N GLY A 312 23.21 5.97 -14.21
CA GLY A 312 23.73 4.72 -14.79
C GLY A 312 22.67 3.79 -15.40
N GLU A 313 22.88 2.46 -15.35
CA GLU A 313 22.04 1.44 -16.02
C GLU A 313 20.57 1.48 -15.57
N ARG A 314 20.30 1.83 -14.31
CA ARG A 314 18.93 1.90 -13.76
C ARG A 314 18.12 3.07 -14.33
N GLU A 315 18.78 4.14 -14.79
CA GLU A 315 18.12 5.22 -15.54
C GLU A 315 17.62 4.71 -16.91
N SER A 316 18.38 3.81 -17.56
CA SER A 316 17.99 3.18 -18.82
C SER A 316 16.76 2.28 -18.66
N VAL A 317 16.72 1.45 -17.62
CA VAL A 317 15.55 0.61 -17.31
C VAL A 317 14.32 1.47 -17.02
N ALA A 318 14.47 2.51 -16.20
CA ALA A 318 13.36 3.42 -15.93
C ALA A 318 12.85 4.14 -17.20
N LYS A 319 13.74 4.52 -18.13
CA LYS A 319 13.37 5.07 -19.45
C LYS A 319 12.63 4.04 -20.32
N GLU A 320 13.08 2.79 -20.36
CA GLU A 320 12.43 1.69 -21.07
C GLU A 320 11.00 1.45 -20.54
N LEU A 321 10.85 1.36 -19.22
CA LEU A 321 9.55 1.16 -18.56
C LEU A 321 8.61 2.33 -18.82
N TRP A 322 9.12 3.57 -18.79
CA TRP A 322 8.34 4.74 -19.19
C TRP A 322 7.95 4.69 -20.66
N ALA A 323 8.86 4.33 -21.56
CA ALA A 323 8.55 4.22 -22.98
C ALA A 323 7.42 3.20 -23.23
N TYR A 324 7.42 2.07 -22.51
CA TYR A 324 6.33 1.09 -22.56
C TYR A 324 5.00 1.63 -22.02
N ILE A 325 5.04 2.33 -20.87
CA ILE A 325 3.85 2.97 -20.31
C ILE A 325 3.29 4.02 -21.27
N TYR A 326 4.16 4.84 -21.88
CA TYR A 326 3.76 5.88 -22.82
C TYR A 326 3.24 5.31 -24.12
N SER A 327 3.89 4.30 -24.72
CA SER A 327 3.40 3.67 -25.95
C SER A 327 2.01 3.12 -25.74
N PHE A 328 1.75 2.48 -24.60
CA PHE A 328 0.44 1.96 -24.25
C PHE A 328 -0.64 3.05 -24.03
N ILE A 329 -0.25 4.25 -23.59
CA ILE A 329 -1.18 5.37 -23.40
C ILE A 329 -1.43 6.14 -24.71
N LEU A 330 -0.47 6.11 -25.63
CA LEU A 330 -0.46 6.89 -26.87
C LEU A 330 -0.97 6.12 -28.11
N GLU A 331 -0.93 4.79 -28.08
CA GLU A 331 -1.67 3.90 -29.00
C GLU A 331 -3.20 4.00 -28.77
#